data_AF-A0A7C3G7Z6-F1
#
_entry.id   AF-A0A7C3G7Z6-F1
#
_cell.length_a   1.000
_cell.length_b   1.000
_cell.length_c   1.000
_cell.angle_alpha   90.00
_cell.angle_beta   90.00
_cell.angle_gamma   90.00
#
_symmetry.space_group_name_H-M   'P 1'
#
loop_
_entity.id
_entity.type
_entity.pdbx_description
1 polymer ?
#
loop_
_entity_poly.entity_id
_entity_poly.type
_entity_poly.pdbx_seq_one_letter_code
_entity_poly.pdbx_strand_id
1 'polypeptide(L)'
;MIEQLLEERPGDWFADYDALLVGALADACAEAERMFGGQPQQWRYGRWNRLTPSGGLLTRLPVVGRYFRFRPVGLSGSPNTVLQVNGAVMPSARMVLDLADWENSRFVLPFGESGQRFSKHFRDQWPAYLQGQAFPSQYQHIRAGIRLRFVTAR
;
A
#
# COMPACT_ATOMS: atom_id res chain seq x y z
N MET A 1 -17.80 -3.86 15.91
CA MET A 1 -17.42 -4.81 16.97
C MET A 1 -16.83 -4.09 18.19
N ILE A 2 -15.67 -3.41 18.10
CA ILE A 2 -15.14 -2.66 19.27
C ILE A 2 -16.05 -1.48 19.65
N GLU A 3 -16.53 -0.70 18.69
CA GLU A 3 -17.47 0.40 18.93
C GLU A 3 -18.69 -0.04 19.72
N GLN A 4 -19.40 -1.06 19.22
CA GLN A 4 -20.54 -1.66 19.91
C GLN A 4 -20.20 -2.15 21.34
N LEU A 5 -19.03 -2.76 21.55
CA LEU A 5 -18.59 -3.19 22.88
C LEU A 5 -18.38 -2.00 23.83
N LEU A 6 -17.89 -0.86 23.32
CA LEU A 6 -17.66 0.36 24.10
C LEU A 6 -18.95 1.15 24.38
N GLU A 7 -19.96 1.01 23.53
CA GLU A 7 -21.29 1.59 23.71
C GLU A 7 -22.13 0.76 24.69
N GLU A 8 -22.19 -0.57 24.49
CA GLU A 8 -23.02 -1.47 25.29
C GLU A 8 -22.42 -1.77 26.66
N ARG A 9 -21.09 -1.72 26.79
CA ARG A 9 -20.32 -1.97 28.03
C ARG A 9 -20.85 -3.16 28.86
N PRO A 10 -20.98 -4.37 28.28
CA PRO A 10 -21.52 -5.53 28.98
C PRO A 10 -20.69 -5.89 30.22
N GLY A 11 -21.33 -5.88 31.39
CA GLY A 11 -20.66 -6.13 32.68
C GLY A 11 -20.03 -7.51 32.84
N ASP A 12 -20.39 -8.48 31.98
CA ASP A 12 -19.83 -9.84 32.00
C ASP A 12 -18.38 -9.91 31.48
N TRP A 13 -17.93 -8.88 30.74
CA TRP A 13 -16.60 -8.87 30.11
C TRP A 13 -15.58 -8.16 30.98
N PHE A 14 -15.94 -7.00 31.51
CA PHE A 14 -15.09 -6.19 32.36
C PHE A 14 -15.90 -5.56 33.48
N ALA A 15 -15.34 -5.60 34.70
CA ALA A 15 -15.97 -5.01 35.87
C ALA A 15 -15.99 -3.47 35.83
N ASP A 16 -14.94 -2.88 35.24
CA ASP A 16 -14.82 -1.42 35.08
C ASP A 16 -14.16 -1.12 33.73
N TYR A 17 -14.98 -0.66 32.78
CA TYR A 17 -14.54 -0.28 31.44
C TYR A 17 -13.68 0.99 31.45
N ASP A 18 -13.94 1.94 32.35
CA ASP A 18 -13.21 3.20 32.36
C ASP A 18 -11.79 2.97 32.89
N ALA A 19 -11.63 2.16 33.95
CA ALA A 19 -10.32 1.72 34.43
C ALA A 19 -9.53 0.95 33.35
N LEU A 20 -10.20 0.05 32.61
CA LEU A 20 -9.60 -0.68 31.50
C LEU A 20 -9.09 0.29 30.41
N LEU A 21 -9.93 1.24 29.98
CA LEU A 21 -9.60 2.19 28.92
C LEU A 21 -8.46 3.13 29.32
N VAL A 22 -8.47 3.62 30.56
CA VAL A 22 -7.40 4.45 31.10
C VAL A 22 -6.08 3.68 31.14
N GLY A 23 -6.10 2.44 31.61
CA GLY A 23 -4.92 1.56 31.62
C GLY A 23 -4.38 1.31 30.21
N ALA A 24 -5.26 0.91 29.28
CA ALA A 24 -4.90 0.65 27.89
C ALA A 24 -4.33 1.89 27.20
N LEU A 25 -4.87 3.08 27.49
CA LEU A 25 -4.35 4.34 26.96
C LEU A 25 -2.96 4.67 27.54
N ALA A 26 -2.75 4.48 28.84
CA ALA A 26 -1.46 4.69 29.48
C ALA A 26 -0.38 3.77 28.89
N ASP A 27 -0.70 2.49 28.72
CA ASP A 27 0.20 1.51 28.09
C ASP A 27 0.50 1.87 26.64
N ALA A 28 -0.52 2.29 25.88
CA ALA A 28 -0.35 2.72 24.49
C ALA A 28 0.53 3.97 24.37
N CYS A 29 0.40 4.94 25.27
CA CYS A 29 1.25 6.13 25.31
C CYS A 29 2.70 5.77 25.64
N ALA A 30 2.93 4.90 26.63
CA ALA A 30 4.27 4.45 26.99
C ALA A 30 4.96 3.72 25.83
N GLU A 31 4.22 2.84 25.13
CA GLU A 31 4.74 2.15 23.95
C GLU A 31 5.03 3.12 22.80
N ALA A 32 4.15 4.09 22.56
CA ALA A 32 4.36 5.10 21.54
C ALA A 32 5.57 6.00 21.85
N GLU A 33 5.79 6.38 23.10
CA GLU A 33 7.00 7.09 23.54
C GLU A 33 8.27 6.26 23.30
N ARG A 34 8.24 4.96 23.60
CA ARG A 34 9.35 4.04 23.33
C ARG A 34 9.68 3.96 21.84
N MET A 35 8.66 4.00 20.99
CA MET A 35 8.80 3.85 19.54
C MET A 35 9.17 5.14 18.80
N PHE A 36 8.65 6.29 19.24
CA PHE A 36 8.76 7.55 18.50
C PHE A 36 9.46 8.67 19.29
N GLY A 37 9.78 8.45 20.56
CA GLY A 37 10.39 9.43 21.47
C GLY A 37 9.36 10.26 22.25
N GLY A 38 9.82 10.97 23.27
CA GLY A 38 8.98 11.71 24.23
C GLY A 38 8.30 12.99 23.73
N GLN A 39 8.21 13.22 22.41
CA GLN A 39 7.52 14.38 21.83
C GLN A 39 6.35 13.95 20.94
N PRO A 40 5.13 13.79 21.50
CA PRO A 40 3.95 13.29 20.78
C PRO A 40 3.62 14.03 19.48
N GLN A 41 3.86 15.34 19.43
CA GLN A 41 3.62 16.19 18.25
C GLN A 41 4.48 15.79 17.02
N GLN A 42 5.61 15.11 17.27
CA GLN A 42 6.48 14.59 16.23
C GLN A 42 6.10 13.19 15.76
N TRP A 43 5.18 12.52 16.44
CA TRP A 43 4.78 11.17 16.07
C TRP A 43 4.14 11.18 14.69
N ARG A 44 4.50 10.18 13.89
CA ARG A 44 4.00 10.02 12.52
C ARG A 44 3.64 8.56 12.33
N TYR A 45 2.36 8.29 12.10
CA TYR A 45 1.86 6.92 11.89
C TYR A 45 2.65 6.17 10.81
N GLY A 46 2.98 6.85 9.70
CA GLY A 46 3.78 6.27 8.62
C GLY A 46 5.22 5.87 9.01
N ARG A 47 5.75 6.27 10.18
CA ARG A 47 7.02 5.72 10.69
C ARG A 47 6.87 4.29 11.21
N TRP A 48 5.69 3.96 11.71
CA TRP A 48 5.34 2.61 12.14
C TRP A 48 4.84 1.77 10.97
N ASN A 49 3.85 2.28 10.25
CA ASN A 49 3.27 1.60 9.11
C ASN A 49 4.13 1.84 7.85
N ARG A 50 5.34 1.30 7.87
CA ARG A 50 6.27 1.32 6.74
C ARG A 50 6.09 0.07 5.90
N LEU A 51 5.68 0.29 4.67
CA LEU A 51 5.77 -0.74 3.65
C LEU A 51 7.22 -0.80 3.16
N THR A 52 7.82 -1.98 3.25
CA THR A 52 9.10 -2.29 2.61
C THR A 52 8.85 -3.33 1.53
N PRO A 53 8.55 -2.91 0.29
CA PRO A 53 8.31 -3.87 -0.78
C PRO A 53 9.51 -4.79 -0.95
N SER A 54 9.29 -6.09 -0.80
CA SER A 54 10.32 -7.08 -1.03
C SER A 54 10.50 -7.24 -2.55
N GLY A 55 11.66 -6.83 -3.07
CA GLY A 55 11.96 -6.89 -4.51
C GLY A 55 12.31 -8.29 -5.01
N GLY A 56 11.53 -9.30 -4.61
CA GLY A 56 11.73 -10.70 -4.98
C GLY A 56 13.04 -11.31 -4.44
N LEU A 57 13.33 -12.55 -4.86
CA LEU A 57 14.49 -13.33 -4.41
C LEU A 57 15.83 -12.58 -4.60
N LEU A 58 15.93 -11.78 -5.66
CA LEU A 58 17.14 -11.02 -6.00
C LEU A 58 17.53 -9.99 -4.93
N THR A 59 16.59 -9.46 -4.13
CA THR A 59 16.91 -8.50 -3.05
C THR A 59 17.75 -9.07 -1.91
N ARG A 60 17.83 -10.41 -1.80
CA ARG A 60 18.59 -11.14 -0.77
C ARG A 60 20.06 -11.32 -1.14
N LEU A 61 20.44 -11.06 -2.39
CA LEU A 61 21.82 -11.22 -2.84
C LEU A 61 22.73 -10.12 -2.24
N PRO A 62 23.91 -10.47 -1.70
CA PRO A 62 24.73 -9.58 -0.89
C PRO A 62 25.34 -8.38 -1.64
N VAL A 63 25.32 -8.39 -2.98
CA VAL A 63 25.88 -7.31 -3.82
C VAL A 63 24.81 -6.68 -4.70
N VAL A 64 24.10 -7.52 -5.46
CA VAL A 64 23.06 -7.05 -6.39
C VAL A 64 21.71 -6.82 -5.72
N GLY A 65 21.50 -7.24 -4.47
CA GLY A 65 20.19 -7.11 -3.83
C GLY A 65 19.78 -5.67 -3.56
N ARG A 66 20.72 -4.78 -3.20
CA ARG A 66 20.45 -3.35 -2.92
C ARG A 66 19.79 -2.65 -4.10
N TYR A 67 20.12 -3.07 -5.30
CA TYR A 67 19.61 -2.53 -6.54
C TYR A 67 18.11 -2.80 -6.74
N PHE A 68 17.61 -3.94 -6.28
CA PHE A 68 16.20 -4.32 -6.36
C PHE A 68 15.38 -3.90 -5.13
N ARG A 69 16.01 -3.27 -4.12
CA ARG A 69 15.30 -2.82 -2.91
C ARG A 69 14.54 -1.53 -3.20
N PHE A 70 13.29 -1.51 -2.77
CA PHE A 70 12.49 -0.29 -2.72
C PHE A 70 12.81 0.48 -1.44
N ARG A 71 12.74 1.82 -1.51
CA ARG A 71 12.86 2.64 -0.30
C ARG A 71 11.59 2.41 0.54
N PRO A 72 11.71 2.21 1.86
CA PRO A 72 10.53 2.13 2.72
C PRO A 72 9.69 3.41 2.58
N VAL A 73 8.38 3.24 2.44
CA VAL A 73 7.43 4.36 2.39
C VAL A 73 6.42 4.18 3.52
N GLY A 74 6.22 5.25 4.28
CA GLY A 74 5.17 5.29 5.29
C GLY A 74 3.81 5.47 4.62
N LEU A 75 2.88 4.57 4.91
CA LEU A 75 1.53 4.61 4.36
C LEU A 75 0.52 4.86 5.48
N SER A 76 -0.56 5.55 5.13
CA SER A 76 -1.80 5.50 5.91
C SER A 76 -2.47 4.14 5.72
N GLY A 77 -3.56 3.91 6.44
CA GLY A 77 -4.29 2.65 6.39
C GLY A 77 -3.73 1.60 7.33
N SER A 78 -4.45 0.48 7.44
CA SER A 78 -4.15 -0.63 8.32
C SER A 78 -4.79 -1.91 7.75
N PRO A 79 -4.56 -3.09 8.35
CA PRO A 79 -5.24 -4.32 7.94
C PRO A 79 -6.77 -4.23 7.95
N ASN A 80 -7.35 -3.29 8.70
CA ASN A 80 -8.79 -3.16 8.92
C ASN A 80 -9.38 -1.88 8.29
N THR A 81 -8.66 -1.21 7.39
CA THR A 81 -9.17 -0.03 6.66
C THR A 81 -9.30 -0.35 5.17
N VAL A 82 -10.08 0.44 4.44
CA VAL A 82 -10.21 0.35 2.96
C VAL A 82 -8.84 0.35 2.28
N LEU A 83 -7.93 1.22 2.71
CA LEU A 83 -6.52 1.14 2.31
C LEU A 83 -5.84 0.03 3.13
N GLN A 84 -6.07 -1.23 2.74
CA GLN A 84 -5.55 -2.38 3.44
C GLN A 84 -4.04 -2.52 3.21
N VAL A 85 -3.25 -1.95 4.11
CA VAL A 85 -1.78 -2.03 4.05
C VAL A 85 -1.20 -2.36 5.41
N ASN A 86 -0.12 -3.14 5.41
CA ASN A 86 0.74 -3.33 6.56
C ASN A 86 2.19 -3.57 6.06
N GLY A 87 3.11 -3.92 6.97
CA GLY A 87 4.51 -4.18 6.60
C GLY A 87 4.73 -5.31 5.57
N ALA A 88 3.71 -6.15 5.32
CA ALA A 88 3.78 -7.33 4.44
C ALA A 88 2.79 -7.30 3.26
N VAL A 89 1.63 -6.65 3.41
CA VAL A 89 0.52 -6.69 2.46
C VAL A 89 0.22 -5.28 1.96
N MET A 90 -0.05 -5.19 0.66
CA MET A 90 -0.55 -3.99 -0.01
C MET A 90 -1.43 -4.40 -1.20
N PRO A 91 -2.35 -3.53 -1.68
CA PRO A 91 -3.11 -3.83 -2.90
C PRO A 91 -2.18 -4.03 -4.10
N SER A 92 -2.42 -5.10 -4.86
CA SER A 92 -1.65 -5.45 -6.06
C SER A 92 -2.02 -4.60 -7.27
N ALA A 93 -3.23 -4.01 -7.26
CA ALA A 93 -3.72 -3.07 -8.24
C ALA A 93 -4.85 -2.22 -7.63
N ARG A 94 -5.15 -1.08 -8.25
CA ARG A 94 -6.39 -0.31 -8.00
C ARG A 94 -7.04 0.00 -9.33
N MET A 95 -8.34 -0.20 -9.39
CA MET A 95 -9.10 -0.10 -10.63
C MET A 95 -10.46 0.53 -10.37
N VAL A 96 -10.90 1.36 -11.32
CA VAL A 96 -12.27 1.88 -11.41
C VAL A 96 -12.73 1.58 -12.83
N LEU A 97 -13.81 0.80 -12.95
CA LEU A 97 -14.39 0.43 -14.24
C LEU A 97 -15.70 1.17 -14.43
N ASP A 98 -15.76 1.99 -15.47
CA ASP A 98 -16.98 2.68 -15.91
C ASP A 98 -17.63 1.84 -17.00
N LEU A 99 -18.76 1.21 -16.67
CA LEU A 99 -19.47 0.31 -17.57
C LEU A 99 -20.28 1.04 -18.64
N ALA A 100 -20.54 2.34 -18.45
CA ALA A 100 -21.23 3.19 -19.43
C ALA A 100 -20.23 3.78 -20.44
N ASP A 101 -19.01 4.09 -20.00
CA ASP A 101 -17.91 4.56 -20.84
C ASP A 101 -16.58 3.91 -20.45
N TRP A 102 -16.18 2.86 -21.17
CA TRP A 102 -14.95 2.13 -20.90
C TRP A 102 -13.68 3.01 -20.99
N GLU A 103 -13.65 4.08 -21.79
CA GLU A 103 -12.49 5.00 -21.88
C GLU A 103 -12.30 5.83 -20.61
N ASN A 104 -13.37 5.97 -19.81
CA ASN A 104 -13.31 6.62 -18.50
C ASN A 104 -12.79 5.68 -17.39
N SER A 105 -12.60 4.39 -17.70
CA SER A 105 -11.99 3.44 -16.76
C SER A 105 -10.55 3.83 -16.40
N ARG A 106 -10.14 3.51 -15.18
CA ARG A 106 -8.84 3.85 -14.61
C ARG A 106 -8.19 2.66 -13.95
N PHE A 107 -6.89 2.52 -14.13
CA PHE A 107 -6.10 1.43 -13.55
C PHE A 107 -4.72 1.92 -13.10
N VAL A 108 -4.21 1.34 -12.01
CA VAL A 108 -2.85 1.59 -11.54
C VAL A 108 -2.28 0.38 -10.81
N LEU A 109 -1.02 0.10 -11.08
CA LEU A 109 -0.18 -0.86 -10.39
C LEU A 109 0.69 -0.16 -9.33
N PRO A 110 1.05 -0.86 -8.24
CA PRO A 110 1.93 -0.32 -7.21
C PRO A 110 3.31 0.05 -7.74
N PHE A 111 3.84 -0.60 -8.77
CA PHE A 111 5.15 -0.24 -9.33
C PHE A 111 5.02 0.14 -10.80
N GLY A 112 4.83 -0.84 -11.64
CA GLY A 112 4.67 -0.71 -13.08
C GLY A 112 4.47 -2.09 -13.69
N GLU A 113 4.18 -2.13 -14.99
CA GLU A 113 3.85 -3.36 -15.71
C GLU A 113 5.04 -4.33 -15.82
N SER A 114 6.27 -3.80 -15.80
CA SER A 114 7.46 -4.61 -16.06
C SER A 114 8.11 -5.10 -14.77
N GLY A 115 8.31 -6.42 -14.64
CA GLY A 115 9.18 -7.00 -13.61
C GLY A 115 10.68 -6.80 -13.87
N GLN A 116 11.09 -6.34 -15.06
CA GLN A 116 12.48 -6.13 -15.42
C GLN A 116 12.99 -4.79 -14.88
N ARG A 117 14.01 -4.83 -14.02
CA ARG A 117 14.54 -3.66 -13.31
C ARG A 117 14.97 -2.48 -14.19
N PHE A 118 15.56 -2.76 -15.36
CA PHE A 118 16.06 -1.73 -16.27
C PHE A 118 15.01 -1.24 -17.27
N SER A 119 13.80 -1.78 -17.22
CA SER A 119 12.69 -1.26 -18.01
C SER A 119 12.27 0.10 -17.48
N LYS A 120 11.90 1.00 -18.39
CA LYS A 120 11.24 2.26 -18.04
C LYS A 120 9.92 2.03 -17.28
N HIS A 121 9.29 0.87 -17.45
CA HIS A 121 8.02 0.49 -16.83
C HIS A 121 8.17 -0.35 -15.54
N PHE A 122 9.35 -0.35 -14.92
CA PHE A 122 9.58 -1.10 -13.67
C PHE A 122 8.90 -0.48 -12.45
N ARG A 123 8.80 0.86 -12.42
CA ARG A 123 8.36 1.63 -11.24
C ARG A 123 7.77 3.00 -11.60
N ASP A 124 7.36 3.17 -12.85
CA ASP A 124 6.85 4.43 -13.39
C ASP A 124 5.49 4.84 -12.79
N GLN A 125 4.70 3.88 -12.33
CA GLN A 125 3.38 4.14 -11.73
C GLN A 125 3.44 4.38 -10.22
N TRP A 126 4.56 4.10 -9.56
CA TRP A 126 4.70 4.21 -8.09
C TRP A 126 4.30 5.58 -7.50
N PRO A 127 4.72 6.72 -8.07
CA PRO A 127 4.30 8.03 -7.57
C PRO A 127 2.78 8.23 -7.64
N ALA A 128 2.15 7.83 -8.76
CA ALA A 128 0.70 7.94 -8.96
C ALA A 128 -0.05 7.03 -7.98
N TYR A 129 0.43 5.79 -7.80
CA TYR A 129 -0.14 4.85 -6.84
C TYR A 129 -0.13 5.39 -5.40
N LEU A 130 0.98 6.00 -4.96
CA LEU A 130 1.07 6.60 -3.63
C LEU A 130 0.12 7.78 -3.44
N GLN A 131 -0.16 8.54 -4.49
CA GLN A 131 -1.06 9.69 -4.47
C GLN A 131 -2.54 9.32 -4.69
N GLY A 132 -2.86 8.04 -4.90
CA GLY A 132 -4.22 7.60 -5.22
C GLY A 132 -4.67 7.98 -6.63
N GLN A 133 -3.74 8.31 -7.51
CA GLN A 133 -4.00 8.59 -8.92
C GLN A 133 -3.93 7.31 -9.75
N ALA A 134 -4.60 7.31 -10.90
CA ALA A 134 -4.61 6.17 -11.81
C ALA A 134 -4.62 6.62 -13.28
N PHE A 135 -4.19 5.72 -14.16
CA PHE A 135 -4.05 6.01 -15.59
C PHE A 135 -5.30 5.55 -16.36
N PRO A 136 -5.65 6.23 -17.48
CA PRO A 136 -6.71 5.77 -18.37
C PRO A 136 -6.46 4.36 -18.90
N SER A 137 -7.48 3.50 -18.82
CA SER A 137 -7.51 2.20 -19.49
C SER A 137 -8.08 2.41 -20.89
N GLN A 138 -7.25 2.26 -21.93
CA GLN A 138 -7.68 2.41 -23.32
C GLN A 138 -8.32 1.10 -23.80
N TYR A 139 -9.63 1.09 -23.98
CA TYR A 139 -10.41 -0.07 -24.43
C TYR A 139 -10.74 -0.01 -25.92
N GLN A 140 -10.79 1.18 -26.51
CA GLN A 140 -11.01 1.37 -27.93
C GLN A 140 -9.80 0.94 -28.76
N HIS A 141 -10.08 0.69 -30.04
CA HIS A 141 -9.10 0.16 -30.95
C HIS A 141 -7.98 1.19 -31.22
N ILE A 142 -6.84 1.02 -30.55
CA ILE A 142 -5.65 1.83 -30.83
C ILE A 142 -5.15 1.46 -32.23
N ARG A 143 -5.24 2.39 -33.18
CA ARG A 143 -4.59 2.23 -34.49
C ARG A 143 -3.08 2.24 -34.27
N ALA A 144 -2.44 1.08 -34.40
CA ALA A 144 -0.99 0.97 -34.31
C ALA A 144 -0.33 1.86 -35.38
N GLY A 145 0.46 2.84 -34.95
CA GLY A 145 1.26 3.68 -35.85
C GLY A 145 2.39 2.91 -36.55
N ILE A 146 2.84 1.80 -35.93
CA ILE A 146 3.84 0.89 -36.50
C ILE A 146 3.32 -0.54 -36.32
N ARG A 147 3.27 -1.30 -37.42
CA ARG A 147 3.00 -2.75 -37.37
C ARG A 147 4.27 -3.50 -37.72
N LEU A 148 4.76 -4.31 -36.78
CA LEU A 148 5.79 -5.30 -37.07
C LEU A 148 5.13 -6.54 -37.66
N ARG A 149 5.58 -6.97 -38.84
CA ARG A 149 5.14 -8.21 -39.47
C ARG A 149 6.30 -9.19 -39.43
N PHE A 150 6.13 -10.28 -38.70
CA PHE A 150 7.11 -11.37 -38.73
C PHE A 150 7.02 -12.06 -40.08
N VAL A 151 8.11 -12.00 -40.84
CA VAL A 151 8.31 -12.78 -42.06
C VAL A 151 9.30 -13.87 -41.73
N THR A 152 8.87 -15.13 -41.87
CA THR A 152 9.75 -16.29 -41.78
C THR A 152 10.72 -16.26 -42.96
N ALA A 153 12.03 -16.31 -42.68
CA ALA A 153 13.03 -16.49 -43.71
C ALA A 153 12.80 -17.83 -44.42
N ARG A 154 12.70 -17.79 -45.75
CA ARG A 154 12.75 -18.98 -46.62
C ARG A 154 14.19 -19.22 -47.04
#